data_AF-A0A2J7RCM2-F1
#
_entry.id   AF-A0A2J7RCM2-F1
#
_cell.length_a   1.000
_cell.length_b   1.000
_cell.length_c   1.000
_cell.angle_alpha   90.00
_cell.angle_beta   90.00
_cell.angle_gamma   90.00
#
_symmetry.space_group_name_H-M   'P 1'
#
loop_
_entity.id
_entity.type
_entity.pdbx_description
1 polymer ?
#
loop_
_entity_poly.entity_id
_entity_poly.type
_entity_poly.pdbx_seq_one_letter_code
_entity_poly.pdbx_strand_id
1 'polypeptide(L)'
;MFRYVCGFLVFYTPWIFGFQPDIVEYDGHLSLNLQHSFDHVKEPQFFDRGTVDIQSIRTGAVTLKQKPLSVEDKQKLKALAEKDGLYRLRAFVQALDGRETSFLTFVKACSLAESHLSDILTVSLDHTGSVIAVSMSTSPAICEGRHISHEHLQHFNTTVFVKHMEQGPVPDTAAYIQKLEKEREARERGETKDNRSFLAKYWMYIVPVVIFVVLSGAANPDGGAGTGGGGAGR
;
A
#
# COMPACT_ATOMS: atom_id res chain seq x y z
N MET A 1 53.94 25.60 -61.98
CA MET A 1 53.00 25.18 -63.04
C MET A 1 51.89 24.37 -62.37
N PHE A 2 50.62 24.57 -62.75
CA PHE A 2 49.40 23.85 -62.29
C PHE A 2 49.66 22.33 -62.16
N ARG A 3 49.08 21.51 -61.27
CA ARG A 3 47.83 21.45 -60.48
C ARG A 3 48.11 20.56 -59.23
N TYR A 4 47.24 20.28 -58.25
CA TYR A 4 45.83 20.61 -57.94
C TYR A 4 45.70 20.67 -56.40
N VAL A 5 44.59 21.19 -55.86
CA VAL A 5 44.18 21.01 -54.45
C VAL A 5 42.82 20.33 -54.42
N CYS A 6 42.70 19.21 -53.71
CA CYS A 6 41.42 18.52 -53.48
C CYS A 6 41.10 18.59 -51.98
N GLY A 7 40.27 19.55 -51.58
CA GLY A 7 39.89 19.75 -50.18
C GLY A 7 38.75 18.82 -49.77
N PHE A 8 39.07 17.78 -49.00
CA PHE A 8 38.06 16.98 -48.29
C PHE A 8 37.66 17.70 -46.99
N LEU A 9 36.50 18.36 -47.01
CA LEU A 9 35.86 18.89 -45.79
C LEU A 9 35.19 17.75 -45.04
N VAL A 10 35.88 17.20 -44.04
CA VAL A 10 35.30 16.22 -43.11
C VAL A 10 34.52 16.96 -42.02
N PHE A 11 33.20 16.97 -42.13
CA PHE A 11 32.31 17.46 -41.07
C PHE A 11 32.26 16.46 -39.90
N TYR A 12 33.12 16.68 -38.90
CA TYR A 12 33.05 15.98 -37.62
C TYR A 12 31.89 16.56 -36.80
N THR A 13 30.76 15.85 -36.75
CA THR A 13 29.70 16.16 -35.79
C THR A 13 29.91 15.32 -34.53
N PRO A 14 30.23 15.92 -33.36
CA PRO A 14 30.35 15.15 -32.14
C PRO A 14 28.96 14.69 -31.72
N TRP A 15 28.72 13.38 -31.75
CA TRP A 15 27.62 12.77 -31.01
C TRP A 15 27.90 12.97 -29.52
N ILE A 16 27.31 14.02 -28.94
CA ILE A 16 27.25 14.20 -27.51
C ILE A 16 26.30 13.13 -26.99
N PHE A 17 26.85 11.98 -26.60
CA PHE A 17 26.16 11.05 -25.71
C PHE A 17 25.88 11.80 -24.41
N GLY A 18 24.62 12.21 -24.24
CA GLY A 18 24.13 12.75 -22.98
C GLY A 18 24.23 11.65 -21.93
N PHE A 19 25.31 11.69 -21.14
CA PHE A 19 25.43 10.89 -19.94
C PHE A 19 24.43 11.46 -18.95
N GLN A 20 23.23 10.85 -18.91
CA GLN A 20 22.26 11.12 -17.87
C GLN A 20 22.97 10.82 -16.54
N PRO A 21 23.21 11.80 -15.66
CA PRO A 21 23.78 11.49 -14.36
C PRO A 21 22.78 10.57 -13.65
N ASP A 22 23.29 9.49 -13.05
CA ASP A 22 22.48 8.62 -12.20
C ASP A 22 21.69 9.50 -11.22
N ILE A 23 20.40 9.22 -11.10
CA ILE A 23 19.56 9.91 -10.13
C ILE A 23 20.16 9.56 -8.77
N VAL A 24 20.83 10.53 -8.15
CA VAL A 24 21.29 10.41 -6.77
C VAL A 24 20.02 10.18 -5.95
N GLU A 25 19.82 8.94 -5.51
CA GLU A 25 18.77 8.61 -4.55
C GLU A 25 18.99 9.52 -3.34
N TYR A 26 18.13 10.52 -3.19
CA TYR A 26 18.11 11.34 -1.99
C TYR A 26 17.57 10.46 -0.87
N ASP A 27 18.46 9.70 -0.23
CA ASP A 27 18.22 9.02 1.03
C ASP A 27 17.78 10.10 2.03
N GLY A 28 16.46 10.25 2.16
CA GLY A 28 15.85 11.42 2.78
C GLY A 28 16.33 11.60 4.22
N HIS A 29 17.17 12.61 4.44
CA HIS A 29 17.64 13.00 5.76
C HIS A 29 16.60 13.89 6.42
N LEU A 30 16.22 13.57 7.65
CA LEU A 30 15.16 14.24 8.39
C LEU A 30 15.61 14.52 9.83
N SER A 31 15.63 15.78 10.23
CA SER A 31 15.95 16.20 11.60
C SER A 31 14.69 16.67 12.32
N LEU A 32 14.41 16.10 13.50
CA LEU A 32 13.35 16.55 14.41
C LEU A 32 13.98 17.12 15.67
N ASN A 33 13.63 18.34 16.03
CA ASN A 33 14.00 18.92 17.31
C ASN A 33 12.91 18.65 18.34
N LEU A 34 13.31 18.27 19.54
CA LEU A 34 12.44 17.89 20.64
C LEU A 34 12.49 18.95 21.74
N GLN A 35 11.32 19.42 22.14
CA GLN A 35 11.13 20.22 23.35
C GLN A 35 10.22 19.48 24.31
N HIS A 36 10.39 19.68 25.61
CA HIS A 36 9.51 19.12 26.63
C HIS A 36 8.90 20.19 27.55
N SER A 37 7.88 19.81 28.31
CA SER A 37 7.38 20.59 29.43
C SER A 37 6.94 19.70 30.59
N PHE A 38 7.15 20.23 31.79
CA PHE A 38 6.71 19.65 33.07
C PHE A 38 5.50 20.41 33.65
N ASP A 39 5.01 21.45 32.98
CA ASP A 39 3.92 22.28 33.49
C ASP A 39 2.56 21.58 33.33
N HIS A 40 1.67 21.75 34.29
CA HIS A 40 0.27 21.30 34.18
C HIS A 40 -0.65 22.37 33.55
N VAL A 41 -0.13 23.56 33.25
CA VAL A 41 -0.90 24.73 32.79
C VAL A 41 -1.41 24.52 31.35
N LYS A 42 -2.49 25.23 30.99
CA LYS A 42 -3.10 25.23 29.63
C LYS A 42 -2.11 25.64 28.53
N GLU A 43 -1.24 26.59 28.85
CA GLU A 43 -0.15 27.06 28.00
C GLU A 43 1.18 26.70 28.69
N PRO A 44 1.75 25.51 28.42
CA PRO A 44 2.97 25.05 29.05
C PRO A 44 4.22 25.71 28.45
N GLN A 45 5.22 26.02 29.28
CA GLN A 45 6.51 26.48 28.80
C GLN A 45 7.33 25.29 28.29
N PHE A 46 7.80 25.39 27.04
CA PHE A 46 8.61 24.35 26.40
C PHE A 46 10.10 24.66 26.50
N PHE A 47 10.89 23.65 26.89
CA PHE A 47 12.34 23.70 27.02
C PHE A 47 12.99 22.69 26.08
N ASP A 48 14.21 22.97 25.61
CA ASP A 48 14.92 22.11 24.67
C ASP A 48 15.38 20.79 25.30
N ARG A 49 14.95 19.66 24.71
CA ARG A 49 15.30 18.29 25.12
C ARG A 49 16.45 17.73 24.29
N GLY A 50 16.55 18.11 23.01
CA GLY A 50 17.55 17.60 22.07
C GLY A 50 17.03 17.36 20.67
N THR A 51 17.82 16.69 19.83
CA THR A 51 17.56 16.49 18.40
C THR A 51 17.59 15.00 18.03
N VAL A 52 16.74 14.62 17.08
CA VAL A 52 16.65 13.30 16.44
C VAL A 52 17.02 13.46 14.97
N ASP A 53 18.18 12.96 14.56
CA ASP A 53 18.63 12.99 13.17
C ASP A 53 18.42 11.61 12.54
N ILE A 54 17.44 11.50 11.65
CA ILE A 54 17.17 10.30 10.83
C ILE A 54 18.06 10.41 9.59
N GLN A 55 19.09 9.56 9.51
CA GLN A 55 20.13 9.62 8.49
C GLN A 55 19.62 9.17 7.11
N SER A 56 18.77 8.13 7.09
CA SER A 56 18.00 7.72 5.90
C SER A 56 16.65 7.21 6.36
N ILE A 57 15.60 7.82 5.80
CA ILE A 57 14.22 7.36 5.97
C ILE A 57 14.05 5.89 5.57
N ARG A 58 14.80 5.40 4.57
CA ARG A 58 14.69 4.01 4.07
C ARG A 58 15.25 2.98 5.05
N THR A 59 16.39 3.27 5.68
CA THR A 59 17.03 2.32 6.63
C THR A 59 16.52 2.47 8.06
N GLY A 60 15.89 3.60 8.38
CA GLY A 60 15.50 3.92 9.76
C GLY A 60 16.69 4.16 10.68
N ALA A 61 17.89 4.45 10.15
CA ALA A 61 19.06 4.76 10.95
C ALA A 61 18.91 6.12 11.64
N VAL A 62 18.94 6.14 12.98
CA VAL A 62 18.72 7.35 13.80
C VAL A 62 19.93 7.65 14.66
N THR A 63 20.30 8.93 14.73
CA THR A 63 21.24 9.48 15.72
C THR A 63 20.49 10.38 16.69
N LEU A 64 20.76 10.23 17.99
CA LEU A 64 20.16 11.02 19.05
C LEU A 64 21.18 11.95 19.69
N LYS A 65 20.79 13.21 19.93
CA LYS A 65 21.56 14.22 20.65
C LYS A 65 20.68 14.82 21.73
N GLN A 66 20.73 14.28 22.94
CA GLN A 66 19.84 14.69 24.04
C GLN A 66 20.62 15.36 25.17
N LYS A 67 19.99 16.35 25.82
CA LYS A 67 20.55 17.01 27.00
C LYS A 67 20.21 16.23 28.27
N PRO A 68 21.13 16.15 29.26
CA PRO A 68 20.81 15.59 30.57
C PRO A 68 19.82 16.49 31.32
N LEU A 69 19.03 15.92 32.23
CA LEU A 69 18.10 16.71 33.06
C LEU A 69 18.87 17.53 34.09
N SER A 70 18.51 18.81 34.22
CA SER A 70 18.96 19.65 35.32
C SER A 70 18.43 19.14 36.67
N VAL A 71 19.03 19.56 37.78
CA VAL A 71 18.55 19.19 39.13
C VAL A 71 17.12 19.69 39.37
N GLU A 72 16.80 20.87 38.85
CA GLU A 72 15.46 21.47 38.92
C GLU A 72 14.43 20.65 38.12
N ASP A 73 14.77 20.21 36.92
CA ASP A 73 13.84 19.43 36.07
C ASP A 73 13.57 18.04 36.65
N LYS A 74 14.55 17.44 37.35
CA LYS A 74 14.31 16.21 38.14
C LYS A 74 13.31 16.43 39.26
N GLN A 75 13.37 17.59 39.93
CA GLN A 75 12.40 17.95 40.98
C GLN A 75 11.02 18.21 40.38
N LYS A 76 10.92 18.96 39.27
CA LYS A 76 9.67 19.18 38.53
C LYS A 76 9.04 17.87 38.07
N LEU A 77 9.81 16.96 37.47
CA LEU A 77 9.34 15.66 37.01
C LEU A 77 8.80 14.80 38.16
N LYS A 78 9.47 14.78 39.32
CA LYS A 78 8.98 14.09 40.53
C LYS A 78 7.69 14.70 41.06
N ALA A 79 7.66 16.02 41.26
CA ALA A 79 6.47 16.72 41.75
C ALA A 79 5.27 16.62 40.79
N LEU A 80 5.52 16.40 39.49
CA LEU A 80 4.52 16.10 38.48
C LEU A 80 4.06 14.63 38.55
N ALA A 81 4.98 13.69 38.77
CA ALA A 81 4.70 12.26 38.96
C ALA A 81 3.83 12.00 40.20
N GLU A 82 4.14 12.64 41.34
CA GLU A 82 3.36 12.58 42.60
C GLU A 82 1.92 13.09 42.46
N LYS A 83 1.63 13.87 41.41
CA LYS A 83 0.31 14.46 41.12
C LYS A 83 -0.40 13.79 39.94
N ASP A 84 0.05 12.60 39.53
CA ASP A 84 -0.45 11.88 38.35
C ASP A 84 -0.42 12.72 37.04
N GLY A 85 0.47 13.70 36.98
CA GLY A 85 0.55 14.68 35.90
C GLY A 85 1.11 14.11 34.58
N LEU A 86 0.93 14.89 33.51
CA LEU A 86 1.36 14.53 32.17
C LEU A 86 2.65 15.26 31.78
N TYR A 87 3.70 14.51 31.47
CA TYR A 87 4.88 15.03 30.78
C TYR A 87 4.52 15.26 29.32
N ARG A 88 4.79 16.46 28.80
CA ARG A 88 4.47 16.86 27.43
C ARG A 88 5.73 16.95 26.59
N LEU A 89 5.66 16.42 25.37
CA LEU A 89 6.71 16.49 24.37
C LEU A 89 6.18 17.18 23.11
N ARG A 90 6.95 18.13 22.59
CA ARG A 90 6.72 18.79 21.31
C ARG A 90 7.88 18.45 20.38
N ALA A 91 7.60 17.77 19.27
CA ALA A 91 8.57 17.59 18.19
C ALA A 91 8.30 18.65 17.13
N PHE A 92 9.33 19.34 16.65
CA PHE A 92 9.21 20.27 15.52
C PHE A 92 10.13 19.87 14.37
N VAL A 93 9.60 20.02 13.16
CA VAL A 93 10.25 19.66 11.89
C VAL A 93 10.21 20.90 11.00
N GLN A 94 11.39 21.32 10.55
CA GLN A 94 11.54 22.34 9.51
C GLN A 94 11.52 21.64 8.16
N ALA A 95 10.50 21.94 7.35
CA ALA A 95 10.45 21.50 5.96
C ALA A 95 11.38 22.35 5.07
N LEU A 96 11.73 21.83 3.90
CA LEU A 96 12.63 22.49 2.95
C LEU A 96 12.10 23.83 2.41
N ASP A 97 10.79 24.06 2.49
CA ASP A 97 10.12 25.32 2.15
C ASP A 97 10.16 26.36 3.30
N GLY A 98 10.85 26.05 4.41
CA GLY A 98 10.96 26.88 5.60
C GLY A 98 9.72 26.83 6.51
N ARG A 99 8.72 25.98 6.23
CA ARG A 99 7.57 25.83 7.12
C ARG A 99 7.93 24.95 8.31
N GLU A 100 7.55 25.41 9.50
CA GLU A 100 7.64 24.64 10.73
C GLU A 100 6.33 23.89 10.98
N THR A 101 6.43 22.56 11.08
CA THR A 101 5.34 21.71 11.57
C THR A 101 5.70 21.23 12.97
N SER A 102 4.74 21.25 13.90
CA SER A 102 4.99 20.79 15.27
C SER A 102 3.92 19.82 15.76
N PHE A 103 4.38 18.69 16.28
CA PHE A 103 3.58 17.58 16.77
C PHE A 103 3.64 17.57 18.29
N LEU A 104 2.49 17.37 18.94
CA LEU A 104 2.36 17.33 20.40
C LEU A 104 1.97 15.92 20.84
N THR A 105 2.69 15.39 21.82
CA THR A 105 2.42 14.10 22.44
C THR A 105 2.65 14.19 23.96
N PHE A 106 2.08 13.27 24.73
CA PHE A 106 2.14 13.30 26.18
C PHE A 106 2.16 11.87 26.75
N VAL A 107 2.80 11.71 27.90
CA VAL A 107 2.82 10.47 28.69
C VAL A 107 2.63 10.79 30.17
N LYS A 108 2.27 9.81 30.99
CA LYS A 108 2.26 9.99 32.45
C LYS A 108 3.67 10.27 32.96
N ALA A 109 3.84 11.32 33.75
CA ALA A 109 5.12 11.71 34.33
C ALA A 109 5.68 10.62 35.28
N CYS A 110 4.80 9.96 36.05
CA CYS A 110 5.19 8.85 36.90
C CYS A 110 5.74 7.66 36.10
N SER A 111 5.14 7.31 34.97
CA SER A 111 5.58 6.19 34.12
C SER A 111 6.97 6.47 33.51
N LEU A 112 7.21 7.71 33.05
CA LEU A 112 8.52 8.13 32.54
C LEU A 112 9.61 8.16 33.64
N ALA A 113 9.25 8.51 34.87
CA ALA A 113 10.19 8.56 35.98
C ALA A 113 10.51 7.15 36.53
N GLU A 114 9.50 6.28 36.62
CA GLU A 114 9.66 4.87 37.00
C GLU A 114 10.38 4.04 35.92
N SER A 115 10.20 4.35 34.63
CA SER A 115 10.98 3.75 33.54
C SER A 115 12.43 4.27 33.44
N HIS A 116 12.88 5.09 34.40
CA HIS A 116 14.21 5.70 34.43
C HIS A 116 14.53 6.49 33.14
N LEU A 117 13.57 7.32 32.72
CA LEU A 117 13.63 8.12 31.49
C LEU A 117 13.74 7.28 30.20
N SER A 118 13.36 5.99 30.25
CA SER A 118 13.22 5.14 29.07
C SER A 118 11.89 5.42 28.38
N ASP A 119 11.97 6.00 27.18
CA ASP A 119 10.83 6.31 26.32
C ASP A 119 11.03 5.81 24.89
N ILE A 120 9.91 5.55 24.22
CA ILE A 120 9.85 5.06 22.85
C ILE A 120 9.12 6.12 22.03
N LEU A 121 9.85 6.73 21.08
CA LEU A 121 9.35 7.75 20.17
C LEU A 121 9.07 7.11 18.80
N THR A 122 7.82 7.13 18.35
CA THR A 122 7.44 6.63 17.03
C THR A 122 7.19 7.82 16.10
N VAL A 123 8.04 7.96 15.08
CA VAL A 123 7.90 8.96 14.01
C VAL A 123 7.20 8.29 12.84
N SER A 124 5.98 8.71 12.54
CA SER A 124 5.19 8.19 11.41
C SER A 124 5.34 9.09 10.19
N LEU A 125 5.69 8.48 9.06
CA LEU A 125 5.93 9.14 7.79
C LEU A 125 4.83 8.80 6.78
N ASP A 126 4.57 9.73 5.85
CA ASP A 126 3.72 9.46 4.69
C ASP A 126 4.46 8.75 3.55
N HIS A 127 3.76 8.52 2.44
CA HIS A 127 4.28 7.94 1.21
C HIS A 127 5.35 8.80 0.49
N THR A 128 5.52 10.07 0.88
CA THR A 128 6.57 10.97 0.36
C THR A 128 7.80 11.02 1.28
N GLY A 129 7.71 10.43 2.49
CA GLY A 129 8.73 10.55 3.54
C GLY A 129 8.52 11.75 4.48
N SER A 130 7.42 12.49 4.35
CA SER A 130 7.09 13.63 5.22
C SER A 130 6.52 13.17 6.56
N VAL A 131 6.87 13.85 7.65
CA VAL A 131 6.35 13.51 8.99
C VAL A 131 4.87 13.87 9.10
N ILE A 132 4.03 12.90 9.46
CA ILE A 132 2.59 13.10 9.69
C ILE A 132 2.19 12.98 11.16
N ALA A 133 2.96 12.24 11.97
CA ALA A 133 2.73 12.13 13.40
C ALA A 133 4.01 11.80 14.15
N VAL A 134 4.11 12.26 15.39
CA VAL A 134 5.12 11.83 16.36
C VAL A 134 4.38 11.46 17.64
N SER A 135 4.53 10.21 18.08
CA SER A 135 3.95 9.71 19.33
C SER A 135 5.04 9.26 20.29
N MET A 136 4.83 9.48 21.59
CA MET A 136 5.71 9.03 22.66
C MET A 136 4.99 7.98 23.50
N SER A 137 5.72 6.96 23.92
CA SER A 137 5.26 5.91 24.83
C SER A 137 6.38 5.54 25.80
N THR A 138 6.04 4.81 26.85
CA THR A 138 6.94 4.45 27.96
C THR A 138 6.72 3.01 28.37
N SER A 139 7.76 2.34 28.85
CA SER A 139 7.69 0.95 29.31
C SER A 139 8.29 0.85 30.72
N PRO A 140 7.50 0.53 31.75
CA PRO A 140 6.05 0.27 31.73
C PRO A 140 5.22 1.54 31.48
N ALA A 141 4.07 1.39 30.83
CA ALA A 141 3.13 2.51 30.54
C ALA A 141 2.24 2.90 31.75
N ILE A 142 2.22 2.06 32.79
CA ILE A 142 1.43 2.24 34.02
C ILE A 142 2.42 2.50 35.16
N CYS A 143 2.02 3.34 36.11
CA CYS A 143 2.81 3.68 37.30
C CYS A 143 2.45 2.72 38.44
N GLU A 144 3.45 2.16 39.10
CA GLU A 144 3.29 1.25 40.25
C GLU A 144 3.50 1.93 41.61
N GLY A 145 3.90 3.22 41.63
CA GLY A 145 4.18 3.96 42.85
C GLY A 145 5.58 3.69 43.42
N ARG A 146 6.55 3.35 42.55
CA ARG A 146 7.92 3.01 42.96
C ARG A 146 8.70 4.26 43.36
N HIS A 147 9.54 4.17 44.39
CA HIS A 147 10.38 5.29 44.82
C HIS A 147 11.51 5.57 43.82
N ILE A 148 11.55 6.79 43.27
CA ILE A 148 12.48 7.19 42.20
C ILE A 148 13.68 7.96 42.77
N SER A 149 14.91 7.45 42.61
CA SER A 149 16.14 8.18 42.95
C SER A 149 16.47 9.27 41.91
N HIS A 150 17.11 10.37 42.33
CA HIS A 150 17.62 11.39 41.40
C HIS A 150 18.77 10.89 40.52
N GLU A 151 19.46 9.83 40.94
CA GLU A 151 20.58 9.21 40.23
C GLU A 151 20.13 8.54 38.94
N HIS A 152 18.93 7.94 38.93
CA HIS A 152 18.35 7.27 37.77
C HIS A 152 17.70 8.25 36.79
N LEU A 153 17.58 9.54 37.15
CA LEU A 153 16.99 10.60 36.32
C LEU A 153 18.07 11.53 35.75
N GLN A 154 19.12 10.99 35.13
CA GLN A 154 20.21 11.80 34.56
C GLN A 154 20.07 12.05 33.07
N HIS A 155 19.96 10.97 32.30
CA HIS A 155 19.96 10.99 30.84
C HIS A 155 18.67 10.33 30.34
N PHE A 156 18.10 10.86 29.25
CA PHE A 156 17.02 10.18 28.55
C PHE A 156 17.57 8.92 27.85
N ASN A 157 16.81 7.84 27.90
CA ASN A 157 17.10 6.61 27.18
C ASN A 157 16.03 6.40 26.11
N THR A 158 16.04 7.26 25.09
CA THR A 158 15.02 7.25 24.05
C THR A 158 15.34 6.23 22.96
N THR A 159 14.39 5.35 22.65
CA THR A 159 14.42 4.53 21.45
C THR A 159 13.54 5.18 20.39
N VAL A 160 14.01 5.31 19.14
CA VAL A 160 13.22 5.88 18.04
C VAL A 160 12.85 4.79 17.04
N PHE A 161 11.57 4.70 16.69
CA PHE A 161 11.07 3.91 15.58
C PHE A 161 10.56 4.82 14.47
N VAL A 162 11.06 4.63 13.26
CA VAL A 162 10.52 5.25 12.06
C VAL A 162 9.49 4.30 11.46
N LYS A 163 8.23 4.73 11.35
CA LYS A 163 7.13 3.95 10.78
C LYS A 163 6.68 4.56 9.45
N HIS A 164 6.72 3.76 8.40
CA HIS A 164 6.25 4.13 7.05
C HIS A 164 4.76 3.80 6.87
N MET A 165 4.16 4.34 5.80
CA MET A 165 2.86 3.88 5.34
C MET A 165 2.94 2.46 4.79
N GLU A 166 2.26 1.53 5.44
CA GLU A 166 2.04 0.17 4.95
C GLU A 166 0.87 0.15 3.96
N GLN A 167 0.99 -0.61 2.87
CA GLN A 167 -0.15 -0.82 1.96
C GLN A 167 -1.19 -1.72 2.62
N GLY A 168 -2.47 -1.37 2.48
CA GLY A 168 -3.57 -2.17 3.00
C GLY A 168 -3.66 -3.56 2.33
N PRO A 169 -4.29 -4.55 3.00
CA PRO A 169 -4.45 -5.88 2.44
C PRO A 169 -5.29 -5.83 1.15
N VAL A 170 -4.71 -6.34 0.05
CA VAL A 170 -5.42 -6.53 -1.22
C VAL A 170 -6.42 -7.68 -1.07
N PRO A 171 -7.68 -7.55 -1.54
CA PRO A 171 -8.65 -8.64 -1.44
C PRO A 171 -8.21 -9.87 -2.22
N ASP A 172 -8.35 -11.06 -1.62
CA ASP A 172 -8.15 -12.34 -2.32
C ASP A 172 -9.30 -12.57 -3.31
N THR A 173 -9.08 -12.12 -4.54
CA THR A 173 -9.96 -12.40 -5.67
C THR A 173 -9.65 -13.74 -6.33
N ALA A 174 -8.56 -14.43 -5.98
CA ALA A 174 -8.14 -15.66 -6.67
C ALA A 174 -9.16 -16.78 -6.47
N ALA A 175 -9.67 -16.97 -5.26
CA ALA A 175 -10.72 -17.95 -4.99
C ALA A 175 -12.04 -17.64 -5.73
N TYR A 176 -12.39 -16.35 -5.88
CA TYR A 176 -13.58 -15.93 -6.64
C TYR A 176 -13.39 -16.12 -8.15
N ILE A 177 -12.21 -15.78 -8.69
CA ILE A 177 -11.85 -15.97 -10.09
C ILE A 177 -11.84 -17.46 -10.43
N GLN A 178 -11.18 -18.31 -9.64
CA GLN A 178 -11.19 -19.77 -9.82
C GLN A 178 -12.60 -20.36 -9.77
N LYS A 179 -13.48 -19.84 -8.90
CA LYS A 179 -14.90 -20.24 -8.88
C LYS A 179 -15.59 -19.83 -10.18
N LEU A 180 -15.38 -18.60 -10.66
CA LEU A 180 -15.98 -18.08 -11.88
C LEU A 180 -15.50 -18.85 -13.13
N GLU A 181 -14.21 -19.18 -13.19
CA GLU A 181 -13.59 -20.00 -14.23
C GLU A 181 -14.13 -21.42 -14.20
N LYS A 182 -14.18 -22.06 -13.03
CA LYS A 182 -14.76 -23.40 -12.86
C LYS A 182 -16.25 -23.44 -13.24
N GLU A 183 -17.01 -22.39 -12.92
CA GLU A 183 -18.41 -22.25 -13.36
C GLU A 183 -18.52 -22.03 -14.87
N ARG A 184 -17.64 -21.24 -15.48
CA ARG A 184 -17.54 -21.08 -16.94
C ARG A 184 -17.23 -22.42 -17.61
N GLU A 185 -16.20 -23.12 -17.17
CA GLU A 185 -15.82 -24.44 -17.67
C GLU A 185 -16.97 -25.45 -17.52
N ALA A 186 -17.69 -25.43 -16.40
CA ALA A 186 -18.83 -26.32 -16.17
C ALA A 186 -20.00 -26.00 -17.13
N ARG A 187 -20.21 -24.73 -17.49
CA ARG A 187 -21.20 -24.33 -18.51
C ARG A 187 -20.75 -24.75 -19.91
N GLU A 188 -19.50 -24.51 -20.26
CA GLU A 188 -18.91 -24.88 -21.57
C GLU A 188 -18.89 -26.40 -21.79
N ARG A 189 -18.61 -27.20 -20.76
CA ARG A 189 -18.71 -28.67 -20.81
C ARG A 189 -20.16 -29.19 -20.68
N GLY A 190 -21.07 -28.37 -20.16
CA GLY A 190 -22.37 -28.80 -19.65
C GLY A 190 -23.53 -28.80 -20.65
N GLU A 191 -23.38 -28.21 -21.84
CA GLU A 191 -24.46 -28.14 -22.83
C GLU A 191 -24.34 -29.16 -23.98
N THR A 192 -23.88 -30.37 -23.68
CA THR A 192 -24.10 -31.55 -24.53
C THR A 192 -25.54 -32.06 -24.43
N LYS A 193 -26.51 -31.18 -24.74
CA LYS A 193 -27.84 -31.62 -25.19
C LYS A 193 -27.62 -32.63 -26.32
N ASP A 194 -28.27 -33.79 -26.24
CA ASP A 194 -27.98 -34.96 -27.07
C ASP A 194 -27.99 -34.62 -28.58
N ASN A 195 -26.80 -34.34 -29.13
CA ASN A 195 -26.59 -33.85 -30.51
C ASN A 195 -26.75 -34.97 -31.56
N ARG A 196 -27.35 -36.10 -31.19
CA ARG A 196 -27.80 -37.12 -32.13
C ARG A 196 -28.91 -36.52 -33.00
N SER A 197 -28.60 -36.30 -34.28
CA SER A 197 -29.54 -35.82 -35.28
C SER A 197 -30.89 -36.53 -35.17
N PHE A 198 -32.00 -35.81 -35.37
CA PHE A 198 -33.37 -36.35 -35.28
C PHE A 198 -33.53 -37.67 -36.07
N LEU A 199 -32.87 -37.78 -37.23
CA LEU A 199 -32.87 -39.01 -38.02
C LEU A 199 -32.23 -40.20 -37.26
N ALA A 200 -31.11 -39.99 -36.57
CA ALA A 200 -30.44 -41.02 -35.76
C ALA A 200 -31.25 -41.42 -34.51
N LYS A 201 -32.15 -40.55 -34.02
CA LYS A 201 -33.06 -40.85 -32.91
C LYS A 201 -34.33 -41.61 -33.36
N TYR A 202 -34.82 -41.35 -34.58
CA TYR A 202 -36.09 -41.86 -35.07
C TYR A 202 -36.00 -42.81 -36.29
N TRP A 203 -34.79 -43.24 -36.70
CA TRP A 203 -34.59 -44.10 -37.88
C TRP A 203 -35.47 -45.37 -37.86
N MET A 204 -35.63 -46.00 -36.70
CA MET A 204 -36.46 -47.19 -36.51
C MET A 204 -37.95 -46.95 -36.82
N TYR A 205 -38.43 -45.71 -36.76
CA TYR A 205 -39.81 -45.33 -37.11
C TYR A 205 -39.89 -44.78 -38.55
N ILE A 206 -38.87 -44.06 -39.00
CA ILE A 206 -38.81 -43.52 -40.37
C ILE A 206 -38.72 -44.64 -41.40
N VAL A 207 -37.89 -45.67 -41.17
CA VAL A 207 -37.69 -46.77 -42.13
C VAL A 207 -38.99 -47.55 -42.42
N PRO A 208 -39.76 -48.04 -41.42
CA PRO A 208 -41.05 -48.69 -41.68
C PRO A 208 -42.06 -47.81 -42.41
N VAL A 209 -42.15 -46.51 -42.06
CA VAL A 209 -43.09 -45.58 -42.71
C VAL A 209 -42.73 -45.36 -44.19
N VAL A 210 -41.44 -45.16 -44.50
CA VAL A 210 -40.98 -45.01 -45.90
C VAL A 210 -41.22 -46.31 -46.68
N ILE A 211 -40.94 -47.47 -46.10
CA ILE A 211 -41.24 -48.78 -46.72
C ILE A 211 -42.75 -48.91 -46.99
N PHE A 212 -43.60 -48.56 -46.02
CA PHE A 212 -45.05 -48.62 -46.18
C PHE A 212 -45.56 -47.67 -47.27
N VAL A 213 -45.01 -46.46 -47.37
CA VAL A 213 -45.35 -45.49 -48.44
C VAL A 213 -44.88 -45.98 -49.81
N VAL A 214 -43.67 -46.54 -49.92
CA VAL A 214 -43.17 -47.10 -51.19
C VAL A 214 -43.97 -48.33 -51.62
N LEU A 215 -44.31 -49.24 -50.69
CA LEU A 215 -45.17 -50.38 -50.99
C LEU A 215 -46.59 -49.95 -51.35
N SER A 216 -47.16 -48.94 -50.69
CA SER A 216 -48.49 -48.42 -51.02
C SER A 216 -48.50 -47.63 -52.34
N GLY A 217 -47.40 -46.98 -52.70
CA GLY A 217 -47.23 -46.30 -53.99
C GLY A 217 -46.99 -47.28 -55.15
N ALA A 218 -46.25 -48.38 -54.90
CA ALA A 218 -46.00 -49.45 -55.87
C ALA A 218 -47.20 -50.42 -56.00
N ALA A 219 -48.07 -50.50 -55.00
CA ALA A 219 -49.31 -51.27 -55.02
C ALA A 219 -50.49 -50.57 -55.72
N ASN A 220 -50.24 -49.47 -56.45
CA ASN A 220 -51.14 -48.97 -57.49
C ASN A 220 -50.63 -49.36 -58.90
N PRO A 221 -50.88 -50.60 -59.36
CA PRO A 221 -50.58 -51.02 -60.72
C PRO A 221 -51.74 -50.69 -61.68
N ASP A 222 -52.14 -49.42 -61.79
CA ASP A 222 -52.98 -48.95 -62.89
C ASP A 222 -52.24 -47.89 -63.71
N GLY A 223 -52.09 -48.18 -64.99
CA GLY A 223 -51.22 -47.44 -65.90
C GLY A 223 -51.79 -46.08 -66.30
N GLY A 224 -50.91 -45.15 -66.67
CA GLY A 224 -51.33 -43.87 -67.21
C GLY A 224 -51.77 -43.97 -68.68
N ALA A 225 -52.87 -43.30 -69.03
CA ALA A 225 -53.10 -42.71 -70.35
C ALA A 225 -54.28 -41.72 -70.33
N GLY A 226 -54.13 -40.60 -71.04
CA GLY A 226 -55.27 -39.89 -71.66
C GLY A 226 -55.79 -38.61 -70.99
N THR A 227 -55.67 -37.51 -71.75
CA THR A 227 -56.72 -36.47 -72.02
C THR A 227 -57.54 -35.89 -70.85
N GLY A 228 -57.72 -34.57 -70.68
CA GLY A 228 -57.33 -33.42 -71.50
C GLY A 228 -58.39 -32.31 -71.42
N GLY A 229 -58.00 -31.04 -71.65
CA GLY A 229 -58.94 -29.96 -72.01
C GLY A 229 -59.65 -29.18 -70.89
N GLY A 230 -59.12 -27.98 -70.61
CA GLY A 230 -59.86 -26.71 -70.72
C GLY A 230 -60.98 -26.37 -69.71
N GLY A 231 -60.83 -25.23 -69.03
CA GLY A 231 -61.90 -24.62 -68.22
C GLY A 231 -61.54 -23.25 -67.67
N ALA A 232 -61.59 -22.21 -68.50
CA ALA A 232 -61.40 -20.82 -68.08
C ALA A 232 -62.73 -20.05 -68.12
N GLY A 233 -62.96 -19.22 -67.09
CA GLY A 233 -63.93 -18.11 -67.13
C GLY A 233 -65.22 -18.29 -66.33
N ARG A 234 -65.22 -17.82 -65.07
CA ARG A 234 -65.75 -16.49 -64.74
C ARG A 234 -65.43 -16.08 -63.30
#